data_AF-A0A4Y9ER76-F1
#
_entry.id   AF-A0A4Y9ER76-F1
#
_cell.length_a   1.000
_cell.length_b   1.000
_cell.length_c   1.000
_cell.angle_alpha   90.00
_cell.angle_beta   90.00
_cell.angle_gamma   90.00
#
_symmetry.space_group_name_H-M   'P 1'
#
loop_
_entity.id
_entity.type
_entity.pdbx_description
1 polymer ?
#
loop_
_entity_poly.entity_id
_entity_poly.type
_entity_poly.pdbx_seq_one_letter_code
_entity_poly.pdbx_strand_id
1 'polypeptide(L)'
;MPGDARLAGLYTQSCKTCHADPATGAPLVGDAEAWAPRLAQGPDVLLASVISGKNAMPAGGQCFACTPDDFKALTKFMSEAHQ
;
A
#
# COMPACT_ATOMS: atom_id res chain seq x y z
N MET A 1 9.20 0.45 -8.21
CA MET A 1 8.98 1.77 -7.57
C MET A 1 7.92 2.52 -8.36
N PRO A 2 7.10 3.40 -7.75
CA PRO A 2 6.20 4.27 -8.49
C PRO A 2 6.98 5.13 -9.50
N GLY A 3 6.39 5.37 -10.68
CA GLY A 3 7.01 6.23 -11.70
C GLY A 3 6.97 7.72 -11.36
N ASP A 4 6.01 8.14 -10.52
CA ASP A 4 5.94 9.49 -9.98
C ASP A 4 6.90 9.66 -8.79
N ALA A 5 7.70 10.73 -8.81
CA ALA A 5 8.76 10.97 -7.82
C ALA A 5 8.21 11.22 -6.41
N ARG A 6 7.05 11.89 -6.27
CA ARG A 6 6.41 12.10 -4.98
C ARG A 6 5.95 10.75 -4.42
N LEU A 7 5.21 9.96 -5.21
CA LEU A 7 4.74 8.65 -4.79
C LEU A 7 5.91 7.72 -4.44
N ALA A 8 7.01 7.75 -5.20
CA ALA A 8 8.21 6.98 -4.89
C ALA A 8 8.83 7.35 -3.53
N GLY A 9 8.85 8.65 -3.22
CA GLY A 9 9.29 9.15 -1.90
C GLY A 9 8.39 8.66 -0.77
N LEU A 10 7.07 8.81 -0.91
CA LEU A 10 6.09 8.37 0.10
C LEU A 10 6.12 6.85 0.31
N TYR A 11 6.17 6.08 -0.78
CA TYR A 11 6.31 4.63 -0.73
C TYR A 11 7.56 4.23 0.05
N THR A 12 8.71 4.82 -0.27
CA THR A 12 9.99 4.47 0.34
C THR A 12 10.03 4.80 1.83
N GLN A 13 9.47 5.93 2.24
CA GLN A 13 9.51 6.41 3.63
C GLN A 13 8.52 5.69 4.54
N SER A 14 7.39 5.22 4.00
CA SER A 14 6.27 4.76 4.82
C SER A 14 5.86 3.32 4.51
N CYS A 15 5.62 2.97 3.25
CA CYS A 15 4.99 1.69 2.89
C CYS A 15 6.00 0.56 2.73
N LYS A 16 7.17 0.86 2.14
CA LYS A 16 8.17 -0.12 1.68
C LYS A 16 8.67 -1.01 2.81
N THR A 17 8.86 -0.46 4.00
CA THR A 17 9.39 -1.18 5.17
C THR A 17 8.60 -2.46 5.47
N CYS A 18 7.28 -2.45 5.27
CA CYS A 18 6.46 -3.63 5.48
C CYS A 18 6.11 -4.33 4.16
N HIS A 19 5.72 -3.56 3.13
CA HIS A 19 5.22 -4.13 1.88
C HIS A 19 6.33 -4.62 0.93
N ALA A 20 7.60 -4.56 1.31
CA ALA A 20 8.71 -5.20 0.61
C ALA A 20 9.47 -6.23 1.46
N ASP A 21 9.00 -6.51 2.68
CA ASP A 21 9.63 -7.47 3.60
C ASP A 21 8.66 -8.62 3.94
N PRO A 22 8.91 -9.85 3.44
CA PRO A 22 8.06 -11.01 3.71
C PRO A 22 7.96 -11.36 5.20
N ALA A 23 8.94 -10.98 6.02
CA ALA A 23 8.93 -11.29 7.46
C ALA A 23 7.82 -10.54 8.22
N THR A 24 7.26 -9.47 7.65
CA THR A 24 6.20 -8.68 8.28
C THR A 24 4.79 -9.26 8.11
N GLY A 25 4.60 -10.15 7.14
CA GLY A 25 3.29 -10.68 6.77
C GLY A 25 2.35 -9.68 6.09
N ALA A 26 2.84 -8.49 5.72
CA ALA A 26 2.11 -7.55 4.88
C ALA A 26 1.97 -8.09 3.43
N PRO A 27 0.91 -7.72 2.69
CA PRO A 27 0.80 -8.08 1.28
C PRO A 27 1.94 -7.42 0.50
N LEU A 28 2.81 -8.22 -0.11
CA LEU A 28 4.01 -7.72 -0.78
C LEU A 28 3.64 -6.94 -2.04
N VAL A 29 4.42 -5.91 -2.34
CA VAL A 29 4.31 -5.21 -3.63
C VAL A 29 4.48 -6.20 -4.78
N GLY A 30 3.57 -6.18 -5.74
CA GLY A 30 3.60 -7.06 -6.91
C GLY A 30 3.07 -8.48 -6.69
N ASP A 31 2.71 -8.86 -5.45
CA ASP A 31 2.15 -10.18 -5.15
C ASP A 31 0.68 -10.25 -5.57
N ALA A 32 0.44 -10.60 -6.83
CA ALA A 32 -0.90 -10.67 -7.41
C ALA A 32 -1.85 -11.61 -6.64
N GLU A 33 -1.33 -12.70 -6.07
CA GLU A 33 -2.14 -13.66 -5.31
C GLU A 33 -2.58 -13.07 -3.97
N ALA A 34 -1.68 -12.39 -3.26
CA ALA A 34 -2.04 -11.69 -2.03
C ALA A 34 -3.00 -10.53 -2.30
N TRP A 35 -2.84 -9.80 -3.41
CA TRP A 35 -3.66 -8.63 -3.73
C TRP A 35 -5.03 -8.98 -4.31
N ALA A 36 -5.21 -10.11 -5.00
CA ALA A 36 -6.50 -10.50 -5.60
C ALA A 36 -7.71 -10.44 -4.64
N PRO A 37 -7.71 -11.09 -3.45
CA PRO A 37 -8.84 -11.02 -2.52
C PRO A 37 -9.01 -9.64 -1.85
N ARG A 38 -7.97 -8.80 -1.90
CA ARG A 38 -8.01 -7.42 -1.38
C ARG A 38 -8.67 -6.50 -2.39
N LEU A 39 -8.27 -6.59 -3.66
CA LEU A 39 -8.86 -5.85 -4.76
C LEU A 39 -10.35 -6.18 -4.94
N ALA A 40 -10.77 -7.42 -4.69
CA ALA A 40 -12.17 -7.83 -4.72
C ALA A 40 -13.08 -7.07 -3.71
N GLN A 41 -12.52 -6.47 -2.66
CA GLN A 41 -13.27 -5.66 -1.69
C GLN A 41 -13.60 -4.25 -2.23
N GLY A 42 -12.95 -3.83 -3.31
CA GLY A 42 -13.12 -2.52 -3.92
C GLY A 42 -12.24 -1.42 -3.31
N PRO A 43 -12.05 -0.31 -4.05
CA PRO A 43 -11.08 0.72 -3.70
C PRO A 43 -11.41 1.48 -2.40
N ASP A 44 -12.70 1.70 -2.11
CA ASP A 44 -13.12 2.45 -0.93
C ASP A 44 -12.85 1.69 0.37
N VAL A 45 -13.06 0.36 0.36
CA VAL A 45 -12.79 -0.51 1.51
C VAL A 45 -11.28 -0.60 1.78
N LEU A 46 -10.47 -0.65 0.73
CA LEU A 46 -9.02 -0.63 0.85
C LEU A 46 -8.52 0.70 1.40
N LEU A 47 -9.02 1.81 0.87
CA LEU A 47 -8.68 3.14 1.36
C LEU A 47 -9.05 3.31 2.84
N ALA A 48 -10.26 2.89 3.22
CA ALA A 48 -10.71 2.93 4.62
C ALA A 48 -9.76 2.12 5.52
N SER A 49 -9.36 0.92 5.09
CA SER A 49 -8.39 0.08 5.82
C SER A 49 -7.02 0.75 5.98
N VAL A 50 -6.56 1.47 4.95
CA VAL A 50 -5.29 2.22 5.01
C VAL A 50 -5.38 3.38 5.99
N ILE A 51 -6.46 4.16 5.93
CA ILE A 51 -6.66 5.31 6.80
C ILE A 51 -6.84 4.89 8.26
N SER A 52 -7.68 3.89 8.54
CA SER A 52 -7.93 3.42 9.90
C SER A 52 -6.81 2.57 10.48
N GLY A 53 -5.96 2.00 9.63
CA GLY A 53 -5.09 0.89 9.99
C GLY A 53 -5.86 -0.43 10.03
N LYS A 54 -5.12 -1.53 9.90
CA LYS A 54 -5.68 -2.88 9.89
C LYS A 54 -4.64 -3.90 10.35
N ASN A 55 -4.97 -4.70 11.36
CA ASN A 55 -4.04 -5.66 11.97
C ASN A 55 -2.74 -4.96 12.40
N ALA A 56 -1.58 -5.46 11.96
CA ALA A 56 -0.27 -4.86 12.23
C ALA A 56 0.01 -3.59 11.38
N MET A 57 -0.83 -3.26 10.40
CA MET A 57 -0.66 -2.04 9.62
C MET A 57 -1.20 -0.83 10.42
N PRO A 58 -0.34 0.14 10.76
CA PRO A 58 -0.74 1.32 11.53
C PRO A 58 -1.66 2.23 10.70
N ALA A 59 -2.46 3.05 11.40
CA ALA A 59 -3.31 4.05 10.77
C ALA A 59 -2.50 4.99 9.86
N GLY A 60 -2.96 5.16 8.62
CA GLY A 60 -2.27 5.93 7.59
C GLY A 60 -0.94 5.33 7.11
N GLY A 61 -0.61 4.09 7.50
CA GLY A 61 0.62 3.42 7.06
C GLY A 61 1.92 4.17 7.42
N GLN A 62 1.94 4.90 8.55
CA GLN A 62 3.04 5.81 8.95
C GLN A 62 3.33 6.94 7.93
N CYS A 63 2.37 7.26 7.05
CA CYS A 63 2.53 8.32 6.07
C CYS A 63 1.78 9.59 6.49
N PHE A 64 2.40 10.39 7.35
CA PHE A 64 1.82 11.66 7.83
C PHE A 64 1.68 12.72 6.73
N ALA A 65 2.38 12.57 5.60
CA ALA A 65 2.34 13.47 4.45
C ALA A 65 1.40 12.98 3.32
N CYS A 66 0.79 11.80 3.48
CA CYS A 66 -0.10 11.24 2.48
C CYS A 66 -1.50 11.84 2.56
N THR A 67 -2.07 12.07 1.39
CA THR A 67 -3.49 12.35 1.19
C THR A 67 -4.25 11.07 0.85
N PRO A 68 -5.61 11.08 0.88
CA PRO A 68 -6.40 9.95 0.41
C PRO A 68 -6.06 9.51 -1.02
N ASP A 69 -5.72 10.44 -1.91
CA ASP A 69 -5.36 10.11 -3.29
C ASP A 69 -3.94 9.51 -3.40
N ASP A 70 -3.00 9.95 -2.55
CA ASP A 70 -1.70 9.26 -2.43
C ASP A 70 -1.89 7.81 -1.99
N PHE A 71 -2.77 7.54 -1.01
CA PHE A 71 -3.05 6.17 -0.56
C PHE A 71 -3.68 5.30 -1.65
N LYS A 72 -4.62 5.83 -2.44
CA LYS A 72 -5.19 5.12 -3.58
C LYS A 72 -4.09 4.79 -4.61
N ALA A 73 -3.26 5.78 -4.96
CA ALA A 73 -2.21 5.61 -5.95
C ALA A 73 -1.13 4.62 -5.49
N LEU A 74 -0.72 4.69 -4.22
CA LEU A 74 0.23 3.76 -3.60
C LEU A 74 -0.35 2.34 -3.49
N THR A 75 -1.63 2.21 -3.16
CA THR A 75 -2.33 0.92 -3.11
C THR A 75 -2.39 0.30 -4.51
N LYS A 76 -2.76 1.08 -5.53
CA LYS A 76 -2.75 0.65 -6.93
C LYS A 76 -1.36 0.19 -7.33
N PHE A 77 -0.35 1.02 -7.09
CA PHE A 77 1.05 0.65 -7.32
C PHE A 77 1.37 -0.67 -6.62
N MET A 78 1.16 -0.83 -5.32
CA MET A 78 1.53 -2.08 -4.64
C MET A 78 0.79 -3.32 -5.17
N SER A 79 -0.44 -3.15 -5.64
CA SER A 79 -1.29 -4.25 -6.13
C SER A 79 -1.03 -4.69 -7.58
N GLU A 80 -0.37 -3.85 -8.38
CA GLU A 80 -0.01 -4.18 -9.75
C GLU A 80 1.20 -5.11 -9.77
N ALA A 81 1.18 -6.13 -10.65
CA ALA A 81 2.35 -6.95 -10.89
C ALA A 81 3.44 -6.07 -11.54
N HIS A 82 4.58 -5.93 -10.86
CA HIS A 82 5.75 -5.25 -11.41
C HIS A 82 6.71 -6.30 -11.94
N GLN A 83 7.13 -6.13 -13.19
CA GLN A 83 8.14 -6.97 -13.85
C GLN A 83 9.55 -6.56 -13.41
#